data_AF-A0A1J7J8W2-F1
#
_entry.id   AF-A0A1J7J8W2-F1
#
_cell.length_a   1.000
_cell.length_b   1.000
_cell.length_c   1.000
_cell.angle_alpha   90.00
_cell.angle_beta   90.00
_cell.angle_gamma   90.00
#
_symmetry.space_group_name_H-M   'P 1'
#
loop_
_entity.id
_entity.type
_entity.pdbx_description
1 polymer ?
#
loop_
_entity_poly.entity_id
_entity_poly.type
_entity_poly.pdbx_seq_one_letter_code
_entity_poly.pdbx_strand_id
1 'polypeptide(L)'
;MALPSKYASVENMVPRKFTAPDGPLATVYVNRNLDFAPVPRGTATTRLSRRVLFTTGSADDYCSETDPTETFGADAPLAADCDAIRKHMETIDGYYTVSPSDFNPSTGWATIASSGTCSFAIKFQLSADTKKVVIGTNDVHFYLQGYLRDAQNGRIQAVGTISCNNNLELLFLYWGMIHS
;
A
#
# COMPACT_ATOMS: atom_id res chain seq x y z
N MET A 1 22.13 -10.83 -8.48
CA MET A 1 21.54 -11.40 -7.25
C MET A 1 20.04 -11.39 -7.47
N ALA A 2 19.44 -12.54 -7.78
CA ALA A 2 18.02 -12.63 -8.17
C ALA A 2 17.13 -12.61 -6.92
N LEU A 3 16.05 -11.83 -6.96
CA LEU A 3 15.07 -11.74 -5.88
C LEU A 3 14.21 -13.02 -5.88
N PRO A 4 13.98 -13.66 -4.72
CA PRO A 4 13.14 -14.85 -4.64
C PRO A 4 11.66 -14.49 -4.83
N SER A 5 11.02 -15.05 -5.87
CA SER A 5 9.60 -14.90 -6.18
C SER A 5 8.70 -15.67 -5.17
N LYS A 6 8.39 -15.10 -4.00
CA LYS A 6 7.35 -15.61 -3.07
C LYS A 6 6.84 -14.48 -2.17
N TYR A 7 5.98 -13.59 -2.65
CA TYR A 7 5.54 -12.42 -1.89
C TYR A 7 4.00 -12.32 -1.73
N ALA A 8 3.36 -13.40 -1.27
CA ALA A 8 2.12 -13.31 -0.51
C ALA A 8 1.88 -14.62 0.26
N SER A 9 1.77 -14.55 1.58
CA SER A 9 0.97 -15.56 2.29
C SER A 9 -0.48 -15.29 1.90
N VAL A 10 -0.99 -16.03 0.92
CA VAL A 10 -2.36 -15.90 0.38
C VAL A 10 -3.42 -16.27 1.42
N GLU A 11 -3.03 -16.89 2.55
CA GLU A 11 -3.93 -17.43 3.58
C GLU A 11 -4.79 -16.36 4.28
N ASN A 12 -4.40 -15.08 4.22
CA ASN A 12 -5.11 -13.98 4.87
C ASN A 12 -5.69 -12.95 3.88
N MET A 13 -5.71 -13.26 2.59
CA MET A 13 -6.19 -12.37 1.54
C MET A 13 -7.64 -12.72 1.16
N VAL A 14 -8.58 -11.79 1.38
CA VAL A 14 -10.03 -12.01 1.12
C VAL A 14 -10.44 -11.33 -0.19
N PRO A 15 -11.08 -12.06 -1.13
CA PRO A 15 -11.49 -11.49 -2.40
C PRO A 15 -12.62 -10.46 -2.23
N ARG A 16 -12.44 -9.31 -2.87
CA ARG A 16 -13.43 -8.25 -3.07
C ARG A 16 -13.67 -8.12 -4.56
N LYS A 17 -14.86 -8.54 -4.99
CA LYS A 17 -15.33 -8.35 -6.35
C LYS A 17 -15.85 -6.91 -6.46
N PHE A 18 -15.42 -6.19 -7.48
CA PHE A 18 -15.95 -4.87 -7.78
C PHE A 18 -16.07 -4.68 -9.29
N THR A 19 -17.01 -3.82 -9.67
CA THR A 19 -17.13 -3.36 -11.06
C THR A 19 -16.27 -2.11 -11.19
N ALA A 20 -15.25 -2.17 -12.03
CA ALA A 20 -14.39 -1.04 -12.27
C ALA A 20 -15.18 0.08 -13.00
N PRO A 21 -14.85 1.37 -12.79
CA PRO A 21 -15.56 2.47 -13.45
C PRO A 21 -15.58 2.38 -14.99
N ASP A 22 -14.62 1.67 -15.58
CA ASP A 22 -14.37 1.58 -17.02
C ASP A 22 -14.54 0.17 -17.62
N GLY A 23 -15.03 -0.83 -16.87
CA GLY A 23 -15.16 -2.16 -17.45
C GLY A 23 -15.38 -3.33 -16.47
N PRO A 24 -14.86 -4.53 -16.83
CA PRO A 24 -15.35 -5.79 -16.30
C PRO A 24 -15.06 -5.97 -14.80
N LEU A 25 -15.70 -7.00 -14.25
CA LEU A 25 -15.56 -7.39 -12.86
C LEU A 25 -14.10 -7.73 -12.54
N ALA A 26 -13.46 -6.93 -11.68
CA ALA A 26 -12.12 -7.20 -11.18
C ALA A 26 -12.19 -7.79 -9.77
N THR A 27 -11.20 -8.61 -9.42
CA THR A 27 -11.05 -9.15 -8.06
C THR A 27 -9.80 -8.56 -7.44
N VAL A 28 -9.97 -7.79 -6.37
CA VAL A 28 -8.89 -7.33 -5.51
C VAL A 28 -8.99 -8.12 -4.22
N TYR A 29 -7.89 -8.69 -3.77
CA TYR A 29 -7.79 -9.32 -2.49
C TYR A 29 -7.27 -8.32 -1.48
N VAL A 30 -7.96 -8.18 -0.35
CA VAL A 30 -7.53 -7.32 0.77
C VAL A 30 -7.14 -8.17 1.96
N ASN A 31 -6.12 -7.75 2.68
CA ASN A 31 -5.66 -8.49 3.85
C ASN A 31 -6.68 -8.38 4.99
N ARG A 32 -7.26 -9.51 5.39
CA ARG A 32 -8.31 -9.58 6.41
C ARG A 32 -7.81 -9.39 7.84
N ASN A 33 -6.51 -9.54 8.05
CA ASN A 33 -5.91 -9.35 9.37
C ASN A 33 -5.75 -7.87 9.70
N LEU A 34 -5.77 -7.01 8.67
CA LEU A 34 -5.73 -5.57 8.85
C LEU A 34 -7.09 -5.07 9.34
N ASP A 35 -7.05 -4.25 10.39
CA ASP A 35 -8.25 -3.58 10.88
C ASP A 35 -8.61 -2.43 9.93
N PHE A 36 -9.76 -2.54 9.26
CA PHE A 36 -10.26 -1.52 8.34
C PHE A 36 -11.39 -0.73 8.97
N ALA A 37 -11.15 0.56 9.15
CA ALA A 37 -12.14 1.50 9.66
C ALA A 37 -12.72 2.33 8.49
N PRO A 38 -13.99 2.09 8.10
CA PRO A 38 -14.63 2.87 7.04
C PRO A 38 -14.88 4.30 7.50
N VAL A 39 -14.78 5.26 6.57
CA VAL A 39 -15.21 6.65 6.79
C VAL A 39 -16.33 7.01 5.81
N PRO A 40 -17.23 7.96 6.14
CA PRO A 40 -18.30 8.34 5.22
C PRO A 40 -17.75 8.79 3.87
N ARG A 41 -18.40 8.37 2.77
CA ARG A 41 -17.88 8.70 1.43
C ARG A 41 -17.78 10.20 1.20
N GLY A 42 -16.68 10.64 0.58
CA GLY A 42 -16.42 12.06 0.34
C GLY A 42 -16.00 12.85 1.58
N THR A 43 -15.79 12.17 2.72
CA THR A 43 -15.11 12.75 3.89
C THR A 43 -13.63 12.40 3.94
N ALA A 44 -13.17 11.51 3.05
CA ALA A 44 -11.76 11.45 2.69
C ALA A 44 -11.35 12.86 2.23
N THR A 45 -10.62 13.56 3.08
CA THR A 45 -10.17 14.90 2.75
C THR A 45 -9.41 14.81 1.44
N THR A 46 -9.72 15.68 0.47
CA THR A 46 -8.95 15.91 -0.76
C THR A 46 -7.48 16.34 -0.52
N ARG A 47 -7.07 16.37 0.74
CA ARG A 47 -5.69 16.40 1.18
C ARG A 47 -5.32 15.00 1.59
N LEU A 48 -4.23 14.45 1.02
CA LEU A 48 -3.39 13.43 1.65
C LEU A 48 -3.52 13.59 3.16
N SER A 49 -4.33 12.76 3.82
CA SER A 49 -4.65 12.99 5.21
C SER A 49 -3.41 12.58 5.97
N ARG A 50 -2.52 13.56 6.21
CA ARG A 50 -1.31 13.61 7.06
C ARG A 50 -1.31 12.64 8.25
N ARG A 51 -1.38 11.31 8.12
CA ARG A 51 -1.73 10.47 9.27
C ARG A 51 -1.25 9.04 9.10
N VAL A 52 0.05 8.83 9.27
CA VAL A 52 0.40 7.67 10.08
C VAL A 52 0.18 8.08 11.52
N LEU A 53 -0.95 7.68 12.10
CA LEU A 53 -1.31 7.99 13.48
C LEU A 53 -0.44 7.17 14.43
N PHE A 54 0.73 7.72 14.79
CA PHE A 54 1.52 7.26 15.92
C PHE A 54 0.97 7.94 17.18
N THR A 55 0.08 7.28 17.91
CA THR A 55 -0.44 7.82 19.18
C THR A 55 0.74 8.12 20.12
N THR A 56 0.94 9.30 20.71
CA THR A 56 0.05 10.09 21.59
C THR A 56 0.32 11.59 21.44
N GLY A 57 -0.57 12.33 20.77
CA GLY A 57 -0.45 13.80 20.73
C GLY A 57 -1.20 14.44 19.57
N SER A 58 -1.64 15.68 19.75
CA SER A 58 -2.32 16.52 18.76
C SER A 58 -1.34 17.31 17.87
N ALA A 59 -0.11 16.84 17.72
CA ALA A 59 0.90 17.52 16.92
C ALA A 59 0.71 17.19 15.44
N ASP A 60 0.94 18.17 14.56
CA ASP A 60 0.86 17.98 13.12
C ASP A 60 1.89 16.94 12.64
N ASP A 61 1.40 15.80 12.13
CA ASP A 61 2.24 14.79 11.48
C ASP A 61 2.75 15.33 10.13
N TYR A 62 4.07 15.36 9.94
CA TYR A 62 4.71 15.61 8.64
C TYR A 62 5.26 14.30 8.11
N CYS A 63 4.73 13.83 6.98
CA CYS A 63 5.32 12.75 6.21
C CYS A 63 5.98 13.33 4.95
N SER A 64 7.15 12.81 4.62
CA SER A 64 7.88 13.11 3.39
C SER A 64 8.19 11.82 2.66
N GLU A 65 8.10 11.87 1.34
CA GLU A 65 8.37 10.75 0.45
C GLU A 65 9.64 11.00 -0.35
N THR A 66 10.34 9.92 -0.71
CA THR A 66 11.41 9.97 -1.72
C THR A 66 10.89 9.56 -3.08
N ASP A 67 11.57 9.99 -4.14
CA ASP A 67 11.40 9.40 -5.46
C ASP A 67 11.61 7.87 -5.36
N PRO A 68 10.65 7.05 -5.81
CA PRO A 68 10.80 5.62 -5.72
C PRO A 68 11.82 5.11 -6.73
N THR A 69 12.39 3.95 -6.41
CA THR A 69 13.12 3.17 -7.40
C THR A 69 12.12 2.38 -8.24
N GLU A 70 12.15 2.62 -9.55
CA GLU A 70 11.29 1.95 -10.52
C GLU A 70 12.02 0.83 -11.26
N THR A 71 11.33 -0.27 -11.53
CA THR A 71 11.85 -1.35 -12.37
C THR A 71 10.74 -1.89 -13.28
N PHE A 72 11.10 -2.29 -14.50
CA PHE A 72 10.15 -2.69 -15.56
C PHE A 72 10.42 -4.10 -16.10
N GLY A 73 11.26 -4.87 -15.40
CA GLY A 73 11.69 -6.21 -15.83
C GLY A 73 10.56 -7.25 -15.78
N ALA A 74 10.89 -8.50 -16.16
CA ALA A 74 9.93 -9.60 -16.10
C ALA A 74 9.39 -9.86 -14.68
N ASP A 75 10.18 -9.53 -13.66
CA ASP A 75 9.82 -9.65 -12.25
C ASP A 75 8.99 -8.47 -11.72
N ALA A 76 8.73 -7.44 -12.54
CA ALA A 76 7.81 -6.35 -12.19
C ALA A 76 6.36 -6.78 -12.45
N PRO A 77 5.40 -6.40 -11.59
CA PRO A 77 3.99 -6.75 -11.78
C PRO A 77 3.41 -6.04 -13.01
N LEU A 78 2.30 -6.57 -13.51
CA LEU A 78 1.54 -5.96 -14.59
C LEU A 78 0.89 -4.66 -14.09
N ALA A 79 1.03 -3.58 -14.87
CA ALA A 79 0.41 -2.30 -14.57
C ALA A 79 -1.12 -2.41 -14.49
N ALA A 80 -1.74 -3.26 -15.32
CA ALA A 80 -3.19 -3.50 -15.30
C ALA A 80 -3.67 -4.09 -13.96
N ASP A 81 -2.86 -4.97 -13.35
CA ASP A 81 -3.15 -5.57 -12.05
C ASP A 81 -3.04 -4.53 -10.93
N CYS A 82 -2.04 -3.66 -10.99
CA CYS A 82 -1.90 -2.54 -10.06
C CYS A 82 -3.03 -1.50 -10.23
N ASP A 83 -3.48 -1.24 -11.46
CA ASP A 83 -4.61 -0.36 -11.74
C ASP A 83 -5.94 -0.93 -11.21
N ALA A 84 -6.11 -2.25 -11.19
CA ALA A 84 -7.26 -2.88 -10.54
C ALA A 84 -7.30 -2.57 -9.03
N ILE A 85 -6.15 -2.62 -8.34
CA ILE A 85 -6.06 -2.21 -6.93
C ILE A 85 -6.41 -0.73 -6.79
N ARG A 86 -5.84 0.15 -7.64
CA ARG A 86 -6.11 1.59 -7.62
C ARG A 86 -7.60 1.88 -7.75
N LYS A 87 -8.27 1.30 -8.75
CA LYS A 87 -9.70 1.48 -8.99
C LYS A 87 -10.54 0.95 -7.83
N HIS A 88 -10.15 -0.14 -7.18
CA HIS A 88 -10.86 -0.61 -5.99
C HIS A 88 -10.77 0.40 -4.85
N MET A 89 -9.58 0.95 -4.59
CA MET A 89 -9.36 1.95 -3.53
C MET A 89 -10.15 3.24 -3.77
N GLU A 90 -10.45 3.60 -5.02
CA GLU A 90 -11.31 4.73 -5.36
C GLU A 90 -12.79 4.52 -4.97
N THR A 91 -13.22 3.27 -4.78
CA THR A 91 -14.63 2.93 -4.45
C THR A 91 -14.92 2.83 -2.95
N ILE A 92 -13.88 2.86 -2.11
CA ILE A 92 -13.97 2.69 -0.67
C ILE A 92 -13.23 3.84 0.02
N ASP A 93 -13.86 4.42 1.05
CA ASP A 93 -13.22 5.43 1.89
C ASP A 93 -12.98 4.83 3.28
N GLY A 94 -11.73 4.90 3.73
CA GLY A 94 -11.33 4.38 5.04
C GLY A 94 -9.82 4.26 5.19
N TYR A 95 -9.40 3.69 6.31
CA TYR A 95 -8.00 3.45 6.63
C TYR A 95 -7.78 2.03 7.16
N TYR A 96 -6.62 1.48 6.81
CA TYR A 96 -6.12 0.19 7.29
C TYR A 96 -5.15 0.44 8.44
N THR A 97 -5.31 -0.26 9.56
CA THR A 97 -4.32 -0.32 10.63
C THR A 97 -3.50 -1.60 10.49
N VAL A 98 -2.19 -1.42 10.32
CA VAL A 98 -1.19 -2.48 10.22
C VAL A 98 -0.44 -2.56 11.55
N SER A 99 -0.50 -3.72 12.19
CA SER A 99 0.21 -4.02 13.43
C SER A 99 1.53 -4.75 13.14
N PRO A 100 2.51 -4.75 14.05
CA PRO A 100 3.78 -5.47 13.86
C PRO A 100 3.62 -6.95 13.50
N SER A 101 2.56 -7.60 13.99
CA SER A 101 2.24 -9.00 13.68
C SER A 101 1.78 -9.25 12.23
N ASP A 102 1.41 -8.20 11.49
CA ASP A 102 0.90 -8.31 10.12
C ASP A 102 2.02 -8.34 9.07
N PHE A 103 3.26 -8.04 9.48
CA PHE A 103 4.42 -8.09 8.60
C PHE A 103 4.89 -9.54 8.44
N ASN A 104 5.07 -9.97 7.21
CA ASN A 104 5.59 -11.29 6.91
C ASN A 104 7.03 -11.42 7.45
N PRO A 105 7.35 -12.42 8.28
CA PRO A 105 8.66 -12.53 8.93
C PRO A 105 9.81 -12.79 7.95
N SER A 106 9.53 -13.38 6.78
CA SER A 106 10.55 -13.69 5.77
C SER A 106 10.87 -12.49 4.89
N THR A 107 9.88 -11.64 4.61
CA THR A 107 10.01 -10.55 3.63
C THR A 107 10.07 -9.16 4.27
N GLY A 108 9.48 -9.04 5.47
CA GLY A 108 9.25 -7.80 6.19
C GLY A 108 8.13 -6.95 5.61
N TRP A 109 7.39 -7.44 4.60
CA TRP A 109 6.28 -6.71 3.99
C TRP A 109 4.94 -7.11 4.61
N ALA A 110 4.10 -6.11 4.87
CA ALA A 110 2.68 -6.26 5.15
C ALA A 110 1.89 -5.86 3.90
N THR A 111 1.28 -6.85 3.24
CA THR A 111 0.43 -6.61 2.06
C THR A 111 -0.90 -6.05 2.50
N ILE A 112 -1.33 -4.95 1.85
CA ILE A 112 -2.62 -4.30 2.09
C ILE A 112 -3.65 -4.81 1.09
N ALA A 113 -3.28 -4.79 -0.18
CA ALA A 113 -4.12 -5.23 -1.27
C ALA A 113 -3.30 -5.90 -2.37
N SER A 114 -3.92 -6.83 -3.08
CA SER A 114 -3.31 -7.56 -4.19
C SER A 114 -4.33 -7.82 -5.30
N SER A 115 -3.90 -7.82 -6.54
CA SER A 115 -4.67 -8.26 -7.69
C SER A 115 -3.71 -8.86 -8.71
N GLY A 116 -4.00 -10.04 -9.25
CA GLY A 116 -3.12 -10.73 -10.19
C GLY A 116 -1.66 -10.79 -9.71
N THR A 117 -0.76 -10.22 -10.51
CA THR A 117 0.68 -10.13 -10.24
C THR A 117 1.07 -8.98 -9.32
N CYS A 118 0.19 -8.01 -9.04
CA CYS A 118 0.52 -6.82 -8.27
C CYS A 118 0.09 -6.92 -6.81
N SER A 119 0.93 -6.43 -5.90
CA SER A 119 0.61 -6.19 -4.50
C SER A 119 1.02 -4.79 -4.10
N PHE A 120 0.14 -4.07 -3.39
CA PHE A 120 0.51 -2.88 -2.64
C PHE A 120 0.82 -3.27 -1.20
N ALA A 121 2.03 -2.96 -0.75
CA ALA A 121 2.53 -3.37 0.57
C ALA A 121 3.37 -2.27 1.21
N ILE A 122 3.53 -2.38 2.54
CA ILE A 122 4.47 -1.56 3.31
C ILE A 122 5.43 -2.40 4.12
N LYS A 123 6.57 -1.84 4.48
CA LYS A 123 7.62 -2.49 5.27
C LYS A 123 8.31 -1.47 6.17
N PHE A 124 8.61 -1.82 7.41
CA PHE A 124 9.49 -0.98 8.23
C PHE A 124 10.91 -0.96 7.67
N GLN A 125 11.54 0.22 7.64
CA GLN A 125 12.97 0.29 7.30
C GLN A 125 13.83 -0.25 8.44
N LEU A 126 13.37 -0.09 9.68
CA LEU A 126 14.04 -0.58 10.87
C LEU A 126 13.35 -1.85 11.35
N SER A 127 14.07 -2.96 11.38
CA SER A 127 13.53 -4.30 11.71
C SER A 127 12.98 -4.44 13.13
N ALA A 128 13.32 -3.52 14.03
CA ALA A 128 12.89 -3.52 15.43
C ALA A 128 11.67 -2.62 15.71
N ASP A 129 11.04 -2.04 14.67
CA ASP A 129 9.88 -1.18 14.89
C ASP A 129 8.65 -1.99 15.32
N THR A 130 7.99 -1.52 16.38
CA THR A 130 6.81 -2.15 16.98
C THR A 130 5.57 -1.27 16.90
N LYS A 131 5.65 -0.16 16.15
CA LYS A 131 4.54 0.77 16.00
C LYS A 131 3.42 0.19 15.13
N LYS A 132 2.22 0.72 15.31
CA LYS A 132 1.12 0.53 14.36
C LYS A 132 1.24 1.57 13.26
N VAL A 133 0.88 1.18 12.05
CA VAL A 133 0.85 2.06 10.88
C VAL A 133 -0.59 2.19 10.42
N VAL A 134 -1.04 3.42 10.19
CA VAL A 134 -2.34 3.70 9.56
C VAL A 134 -2.09 4.11 8.12
N ILE A 135 -2.79 3.47 7.18
CA ILE A 135 -2.69 3.76 5.74
C ILE A 135 -4.10 3.97 5.19
N GLY A 136 -4.33 5.15 4.63
CA GLY A 136 -5.58 5.47 3.97
C GLY A 136 -5.72 4.78 2.62
N THR A 137 -6.95 4.44 2.27
CA THR A 137 -7.35 4.07 0.89
C THR A 137 -6.89 5.11 -0.15
N ASN A 138 -6.96 6.40 0.20
CA ASN A 138 -6.44 7.50 -0.63
C ASN A 138 -4.92 7.48 -0.80
N ASP A 139 -4.15 7.03 0.21
CA ASP A 139 -2.69 6.91 0.09
C ASP A 139 -2.34 5.81 -0.92
N VAL A 140 -2.98 4.64 -0.79
CA VAL A 140 -2.82 3.52 -1.74
C VAL A 140 -3.17 3.96 -3.16
N HIS A 141 -4.30 4.65 -3.32
CA HIS A 141 -4.74 5.19 -4.62
C HIS A 141 -3.72 6.19 -5.18
N PHE A 142 -3.23 7.12 -4.38
CA PHE A 142 -2.25 8.14 -4.76
C PHE A 142 -0.95 7.50 -5.26
N TYR A 143 -0.37 6.57 -4.50
CA TYR A 143 0.87 5.89 -4.90
C TYR A 143 0.69 5.11 -6.19
N LEU A 144 -0.38 4.31 -6.30
CA LEU A 144 -0.64 3.56 -7.52
C LEU A 144 -0.84 4.51 -8.72
N GLN A 145 -1.67 5.54 -8.58
CA GLN A 145 -1.94 6.49 -9.66
C GLN A 145 -0.68 7.25 -10.10
N GLY A 146 0.17 7.64 -9.14
CA GLY A 146 1.37 8.44 -9.38
C GLY A 146 2.36 7.79 -10.35
N TYR A 147 2.53 6.47 -10.26
CA TYR A 147 3.57 5.74 -10.99
C TYR A 147 3.02 4.85 -12.11
N LEU A 148 1.74 4.48 -12.12
CA LEU A 148 1.16 3.65 -13.18
C LEU A 148 1.38 4.21 -14.61
N ARG A 149 1.47 5.53 -14.76
CA ARG A 149 1.73 6.20 -16.05
C ARG A 149 3.13 5.95 -16.60
N ASP A 150 4.08 5.59 -15.73
CA ASP A 150 5.49 5.40 -16.06
C ASP A 150 5.80 3.94 -16.46
N ALA A 151 4.76 3.08 -16.51
CA ALA A 151 4.89 1.69 -16.87
C ALA A 151 5.48 1.48 -18.28
N GLN A 152 6.44 0.56 -18.38
CA GLN A 152 7.06 0.17 -19.64
C GLN A 152 6.68 -1.26 -20.00
N ASN A 153 6.28 -1.49 -21.24
CA ASN A 153 5.79 -2.81 -21.71
C ASN A 153 4.67 -3.39 -20.83
N GLY A 154 3.83 -2.51 -20.26
CA GLY A 154 2.73 -2.89 -19.37
C GLY A 154 3.16 -3.41 -18.00
N ARG A 155 4.41 -3.18 -17.57
CA ARG A 155 4.93 -3.60 -16.26
C ARG A 155 5.52 -2.43 -15.50
N ILE A 156 5.37 -2.46 -14.18
CA ILE A 156 6.00 -1.50 -13.29
C ILE A 156 6.05 -2.03 -11.86
N GLN A 157 7.24 -2.01 -11.27
CA GLN A 157 7.43 -2.08 -9.82
C GLN A 157 7.99 -0.74 -9.37
N ALA A 158 7.42 -0.17 -8.31
CA ALA A 158 7.91 1.04 -7.68
C ALA A 158 8.05 0.80 -6.18
N VAL A 159 9.21 1.14 -5.61
CA VAL A 159 9.47 1.06 -4.17
C VAL A 159 10.03 2.39 -3.71
N GLY A 160 9.33 3.06 -2.82
CA GLY A 160 9.72 4.34 -2.26
C GLY A 160 9.82 4.30 -0.75
N THR A 161 10.33 5.38 -0.18
CA THR A 161 10.38 5.55 1.28
C THR A 161 9.37 6.58 1.74
N ILE A 162 8.83 6.37 2.93
CA ILE A 162 8.03 7.34 3.68
C ILE A 162 8.74 7.59 5.00
N SER A 163 8.99 8.86 5.32
CA SER A 163 9.48 9.30 6.61
C SER A 163 8.43 10.18 7.27
N CYS A 164 7.84 9.72 8.38
CA CYS A 164 6.85 10.45 9.15
C CYS A 164 7.41 10.90 10.50
N ASN A 165 7.10 12.14 10.89
CA ASN A 165 7.51 12.76 12.14
C ASN A 165 6.29 13.40 12.83
N ASN A 166 6.12 13.16 14.12
CA ASN A 166 5.07 13.78 14.95
C ASN A 166 5.64 14.72 16.04
N ASN A 167 6.88 15.18 15.89
CA ASN A 167 7.70 15.93 16.85
C ASN A 167 8.11 15.17 18.12
N LEU A 168 7.74 13.91 18.25
CA LEU A 168 8.15 13.02 19.35
C LEU A 168 8.99 11.85 18.83
N GLU A 169 8.61 11.29 17.68
CA GLU A 169 9.22 10.12 17.08
C GLU A 169 9.29 10.22 15.55
N LEU A 170 10.23 9.47 14.97
CA LEU A 170 10.36 9.25 13.54
C LEU A 170 9.93 7.82 13.20
N LEU A 171 9.12 7.67 12.16
CA LEU A 171 8.89 6.39 11.51
C LEU A 171 9.41 6.43 10.08
N PHE A 172 10.19 5.40 9.74
CA PHE A 172 10.64 5.14 8.39
C PHE A 172 9.97 3.87 7.84
N LEU A 173 9.26 4.03 6.73
CA LEU A 173 8.64 2.95 5.97
C LEU A 173 9.22 2.88 4.56
N TYR A 174 9.11 1.69 4.00
CA TYR A 174 9.00 1.50 2.56
C TYR A 174 7.53 1.31 2.20
N TRP A 175 7.12 1.86 1.07
CA TRP A 175 5.92 1.43 0.36
C TRP A 175 6.34 0.78 -0.96
N GLY A 176 5.51 -0.10 -1.49
CA GLY A 176 5.82 -0.74 -2.77
C GLY A 176 4.61 -1.20 -3.55
N MET A 177 4.65 -0.96 -4.86
CA MET A 177 3.91 -1.73 -5.86
C MET A 177 4.83 -2.86 -6.30
N ILE A 178 4.66 -4.04 -5.72
CA ILE A 178 5.59 -5.17 -5.86
C ILE A 178 4.91 -6.37 -6.50
N HIS A 179 5.71 -7.29 -7.02
CA HIS A 179 5.21 -8.56 -7.51
C HIS A 179 4.73 -9.44 -6.34
N SER A 180 3.52 -10.01 -6.45
CA SER A 180 2.93 -10.97 -5.51
C SER A 180 3.63 -12.33 -5.52
#